data_AF-A0A1Y1MVX2-F1
#
_entry.id   AF-A0A1Y1MVX2-F1
#
_cell.length_a   1.000
_cell.length_b   1.000
_cell.length_c   1.000
_cell.angle_alpha   90.00
_cell.angle_beta   90.00
_cell.angle_gamma   90.00
#
_symmetry.space_group_name_H-M   'P 1'
#
loop_
_entity.id
_entity.type
_entity.pdbx_description
1 polymer ?
#
loop_
_entity_poly.entity_id
_entity_poly.type
_entity_poly.pdbx_seq_one_letter_code
_entity_poly.pdbx_strand_id
1 'polypeptide(L)'
;MKMSEMTENHGNLGTKSDLTGITDTPITDPASNKDAKTSGALKKSSRYRSRSLSASSTDSYSSTSCTGSSSDGDDVSPREKIQSNSSGSNDFCVRNINQQAFGRREIDIAEQEMPGIMALRKRACDDKPLKNAKIIGCTHINAQTAVLIETLAALGASVRWAACNIYSTQNEVAAALAEANFPIFAWRGETEEDFWWSIDKCVNAENWQPNMILDDGGDATHLMLKKYPAMFKLIKGIVEESVTGVHRLYQLSKAGKLTVPAMNVNDSVTKTKFDNLYSCRESIIDSLKRSTDIMFGGKQV
;
A
#
# COMPACT_ATOMS: atom_id res chain seq x y z
N MET A 1 -31.29 41.76 -3.33
CA MET A 1 -32.19 42.46 -2.37
C MET A 1 -33.02 41.39 -1.69
N LYS A 2 -33.02 41.12 -0.39
CA LYS A 2 -32.57 41.85 0.81
C LYS A 2 -32.10 40.79 1.82
N MET A 3 -30.94 41.03 2.43
CA MET A 3 -30.53 40.39 3.69
C MET A 3 -31.39 40.93 4.84
N SER A 4 -31.56 40.14 5.89
CA SER A 4 -31.94 40.61 7.22
C SER A 4 -30.90 40.14 8.23
N GLU A 5 -30.11 41.10 8.70
CA GLU A 5 -29.18 41.04 9.81
C GLU A 5 -29.92 40.87 11.15
N MET A 6 -29.27 40.22 12.11
CA MET A 6 -29.46 40.47 13.54
C MET A 6 -28.09 40.82 14.12
N THR A 7 -28.01 42.03 14.66
CA THR A 7 -26.89 42.59 15.43
C THR A 7 -27.40 43.02 16.80
N GLU A 8 -26.63 42.71 17.86
CA GLU A 8 -26.19 43.59 18.98
C GLU A 8 -25.47 42.68 20.03
N ASN A 9 -24.17 42.87 20.31
CA ASN A 9 -23.52 43.78 21.29
C ASN A 9 -23.95 43.51 22.75
N HIS A 10 -23.12 43.47 23.80
CA HIS A 10 -21.78 43.98 24.10
C HIS A 10 -21.18 43.21 25.32
N GLY A 11 -19.85 43.26 25.49
CA GLY A 11 -19.20 42.85 26.74
C GLY A 11 -17.68 42.83 26.68
N ASN A 12 -17.06 43.99 26.49
CA ASN A 12 -15.61 44.21 26.54
C ASN A 12 -15.19 44.64 27.96
N LEU A 13 -14.15 44.03 28.52
CA LEU A 13 -13.31 44.60 29.59
C LEU A 13 -11.95 43.91 29.52
N GLY A 14 -10.95 44.63 29.00
CA GLY A 14 -9.55 44.24 29.10
C GLY A 14 -8.92 44.72 30.40
N THR A 15 -7.70 44.24 30.68
CA THR A 15 -6.51 45.08 30.97
C THR A 15 -5.24 44.20 31.05
N LYS A 16 -4.16 44.74 30.51
CA LYS A 16 -2.76 44.26 30.54
C LYS A 16 -2.13 44.42 31.93
N SER A 17 -1.10 43.62 32.26
CA SER A 17 0.19 44.13 32.75
C SER A 17 1.26 43.03 32.89
N ASP A 18 2.32 43.19 32.08
CA ASP A 18 3.76 43.18 32.37
C ASP A 18 4.56 41.99 32.96
N LEU A 19 5.72 41.83 32.30
CA LEU A 19 6.89 41.01 32.54
C LEU A 19 7.54 41.18 33.93
N THR A 20 8.19 40.13 34.43
CA THR A 20 9.64 40.15 34.79
C THR A 20 10.14 38.72 35.04
N GLY A 21 11.37 38.44 34.59
CA GLY A 21 11.96 37.11 34.52
C GLY A 21 12.71 36.66 35.76
N ILE A 22 13.09 35.37 35.78
CA ILE A 22 14.15 34.82 36.63
C ILE A 22 14.90 33.75 35.83
N THR A 23 16.22 33.85 35.88
CA THR A 23 17.27 33.16 35.13
C THR A 23 17.69 31.81 35.72
N ASP A 24 18.17 30.92 34.84
CA ASP A 24 18.92 29.68 35.14
C ASP A 24 20.18 29.93 35.98
N THR A 25 20.45 29.07 36.96
CA THR A 25 21.83 28.69 37.36
C THR A 25 21.89 27.25 37.92
N PRO A 26 23.00 26.51 37.69
CA PRO A 26 23.13 25.10 38.03
C PRO A 26 23.69 24.87 39.44
N ILE A 27 23.26 23.77 40.08
CA ILE A 27 23.72 23.34 41.40
C ILE A 27 25.07 22.62 41.25
N THR A 28 26.09 23.11 41.97
CA THR A 28 27.43 22.54 42.09
C THR A 28 27.58 21.65 43.32
N ASP A 29 28.35 20.56 43.18
CA ASP A 29 28.79 19.66 44.26
C ASP A 29 29.75 20.36 45.25
N PRO A 30 29.72 20.01 46.56
CA PRO A 30 30.73 20.45 47.51
C PRO A 30 31.94 19.51 47.53
N ALA A 31 33.11 20.12 47.51
CA ALA A 31 34.43 19.48 47.52
C ALA A 31 34.90 19.00 48.91
N SER A 32 35.76 17.98 48.85
CA SER A 32 37.00 17.76 49.61
C SER A 32 36.96 17.52 51.14
N ASN A 33 37.51 16.37 51.54
CA ASN A 33 38.47 16.33 52.65
C ASN A 33 39.58 15.29 52.40
N LYS A 34 40.81 15.67 52.73
CA LYS A 34 42.07 14.92 52.54
C LYS A 34 42.28 13.89 53.67
N ASP A 35 42.89 12.74 53.38
CA ASP A 35 44.25 12.37 53.82
C ASP A 35 44.57 10.86 53.74
N ALA A 36 45.87 10.59 53.69
CA ALA A 36 46.60 9.34 53.96
C ALA A 36 47.02 8.44 52.78
N LYS A 37 48.33 8.53 52.50
CA LYS A 37 49.18 7.63 51.70
C LYS A 37 49.14 6.19 52.22
N THR A 38 49.05 5.22 51.32
CA THR A 38 49.87 3.98 51.39
C THR A 38 50.12 3.45 49.98
N SER A 39 51.39 3.22 49.69
CA SER A 39 51.95 2.67 48.46
C SER A 39 51.75 1.15 48.40
N GLY A 40 51.19 0.65 47.30
CA GLY A 40 51.11 -0.78 47.00
C GLY A 40 51.04 -1.03 45.50
N ALA A 41 52.15 -1.47 44.93
CA ALA A 41 52.27 -1.82 43.51
C ALA A 41 51.39 -3.03 43.16
N LEU A 42 50.42 -2.86 42.26
CA LEU A 42 49.54 -3.93 41.78
C LEU A 42 50.16 -4.65 40.58
N LYS A 43 50.52 -5.93 40.78
CA LYS A 43 50.91 -6.89 39.75
C LYS A 43 49.73 -7.17 38.81
N LYS A 44 49.95 -7.04 37.49
CA LYS A 44 49.06 -7.56 36.44
C LYS A 44 49.04 -9.10 36.49
N SER A 45 47.90 -9.71 36.83
CA SER A 45 47.65 -11.12 36.54
C SER A 45 46.58 -11.23 35.44
N SER A 46 46.98 -11.80 34.30
CA SER A 46 46.08 -12.23 33.23
C SER A 46 45.13 -13.31 33.77
N ARG A 47 43.82 -13.03 33.80
CA ARG A 47 42.78 -14.04 34.01
C ARG A 47 42.05 -14.26 32.69
N TYR A 48 42.44 -15.31 31.98
CA TYR A 48 41.67 -15.88 30.88
C TYR A 48 40.32 -16.37 31.45
N ARG A 49 39.21 -15.74 31.05
CA ARG A 49 37.86 -16.27 31.26
C ARG A 49 37.51 -17.17 30.07
N SER A 50 37.36 -18.46 30.33
CA SER A 50 36.84 -19.45 29.37
C SER A 50 35.41 -19.07 28.97
N ARG A 51 35.20 -18.82 27.67
CA ARG A 51 33.87 -18.65 27.08
C ARG A 51 33.18 -20.01 27.00
N SER A 52 31.93 -20.06 27.48
CA SER A 52 31.00 -21.17 27.29
C SER A 52 30.72 -21.37 25.80
N LEU A 53 30.89 -22.60 25.32
CA LEU A 53 30.47 -23.03 23.98
C LEU A 53 28.95 -23.21 23.97
N SER A 54 28.23 -22.29 23.35
CA SER A 54 26.84 -22.50 22.94
C SER A 54 26.83 -23.35 21.66
N ALA A 55 26.24 -24.55 21.73
CA ALA A 55 26.00 -25.40 20.58
C ALA A 55 24.90 -24.75 19.71
N SER A 56 25.30 -24.21 18.56
CA SER A 56 24.38 -23.83 17.49
C SER A 56 24.03 -25.07 16.68
N SER A 57 22.74 -25.39 16.60
CA SER A 57 22.18 -26.45 15.78
C SER A 57 22.58 -26.28 14.31
N THR A 58 23.26 -27.27 13.75
CA THR A 58 23.52 -27.40 12.32
C THR A 58 22.34 -28.10 11.67
N ASP A 59 21.26 -27.37 11.40
CA ASP A 59 20.26 -27.80 10.42
C ASP A 59 20.54 -27.06 9.11
N SER A 60 21.54 -27.56 8.39
CA SER A 60 21.80 -27.16 7.02
C SER A 60 20.74 -27.80 6.12
N TYR A 61 19.61 -27.12 5.92
CA TYR A 61 18.86 -27.33 4.69
C TYR A 61 19.76 -26.86 3.55
N SER A 62 20.20 -27.82 2.74
CA SER A 62 20.94 -27.56 1.51
C SER A 62 20.18 -26.54 0.69
N SER A 63 20.71 -25.31 0.65
CA SER A 63 20.35 -24.33 -0.37
C SER A 63 20.81 -24.90 -1.70
N THR A 64 19.92 -25.62 -2.36
CA THR A 64 20.05 -26.00 -3.76
C THR A 64 20.22 -24.69 -4.53
N SER A 65 21.47 -24.34 -4.80
CA SER A 65 21.85 -23.33 -5.77
C SER A 65 21.45 -23.84 -7.14
N CYS A 66 20.16 -23.69 -7.45
CA CYS A 66 19.67 -23.80 -8.80
C CYS A 66 20.19 -22.58 -9.55
N THR A 67 21.39 -22.69 -10.12
CA THR A 67 21.77 -21.94 -11.32
C THR A 67 20.93 -22.45 -12.49
N GLY A 68 19.61 -22.25 -12.40
CA GLY A 68 18.74 -22.29 -13.55
C GLY A 68 18.82 -20.91 -14.18
N SER A 69 19.76 -20.72 -15.10
CA SER A 69 19.64 -19.63 -16.08
C SER A 69 18.32 -19.82 -16.82
N SER A 70 17.29 -19.12 -16.37
CA SER A 70 16.05 -18.88 -17.11
C SER A 70 16.21 -17.58 -17.90
N SER A 71 17.24 -17.53 -18.73
CA SER A 71 17.26 -16.62 -19.87
C SER A 71 16.55 -17.34 -21.00
N ASP A 72 15.45 -16.76 -21.47
CA ASP A 72 14.90 -16.86 -22.85
C ASP A 72 13.37 -16.64 -22.91
N GLY A 73 12.84 -15.78 -22.03
CA GLY A 73 11.42 -15.38 -22.11
C GLY A 73 11.08 -13.98 -21.61
N ASP A 74 12.05 -13.23 -21.07
CA ASP A 74 11.78 -11.98 -20.35
C ASP A 74 11.67 -10.72 -21.23
N ASP A 75 12.08 -10.77 -22.50
CA ASP A 75 12.04 -9.62 -23.41
C ASP A 75 10.71 -9.45 -24.17
N VAL A 76 9.86 -10.47 -24.18
CA VAL A 76 8.59 -10.43 -24.91
C VAL A 76 7.49 -9.95 -23.99
N SER A 77 6.83 -8.83 -24.36
CA SER A 77 5.72 -8.25 -23.62
C SER A 77 4.63 -9.31 -23.36
N PRO A 78 4.07 -9.40 -22.14
CA PRO A 78 2.97 -10.31 -21.85
C PRO A 78 1.77 -10.18 -22.79
N ARG A 79 1.59 -9.00 -23.41
CA ARG A 79 0.53 -8.72 -24.39
C ARG A 79 0.61 -9.57 -25.65
N GLU A 80 1.82 -10.03 -26.00
CA GLU A 80 2.06 -10.84 -27.20
C GLU A 80 1.88 -12.33 -26.93
N LYS A 81 1.75 -12.72 -25.65
CA LYS A 81 1.63 -14.10 -25.21
C LYS A 81 0.19 -14.39 -24.79
N ILE A 82 -0.53 -15.15 -25.62
CA ILE A 82 -1.84 -15.67 -25.24
C ILE A 82 -1.65 -16.75 -24.18
N GLN A 83 -2.20 -16.50 -22.99
CA GLN A 83 -2.23 -17.44 -21.88
C GLN A 83 -3.69 -17.80 -21.58
N SER A 84 -3.89 -18.99 -21.02
CA SER A 84 -5.19 -19.44 -20.54
C SER A 84 -5.04 -20.03 -19.15
N ASN A 85 -6.05 -19.86 -18.31
CA ASN A 85 -6.10 -20.50 -17.00
C ASN A 85 -6.65 -21.94 -17.10
N SER A 86 -6.68 -22.69 -16.00
CA SER A 86 -7.19 -24.08 -16.02
C SER A 86 -8.64 -24.23 -16.47
N SER A 87 -9.45 -23.17 -16.33
CA SER A 87 -10.84 -23.11 -16.84
C SER A 87 -10.96 -22.69 -18.30
N GLY A 88 -9.86 -22.42 -19.00
CA GLY A 88 -9.85 -22.03 -20.41
C GLY A 88 -10.25 -20.58 -20.68
N SER A 89 -10.25 -19.71 -19.66
CA SER A 89 -10.44 -18.27 -19.84
C SER A 89 -9.14 -17.59 -20.24
N ASN A 90 -9.27 -16.58 -21.11
CA ASN A 90 -8.16 -15.80 -21.66
C ASN A 90 -8.32 -14.30 -21.33
N ASP A 91 -9.30 -13.93 -20.51
CA ASP A 91 -9.65 -12.54 -20.19
C ASP A 91 -8.75 -11.97 -19.09
N PHE A 92 -7.43 -12.02 -19.31
CA PHE A 92 -6.41 -11.45 -18.43
C PHE A 92 -5.10 -11.24 -19.20
N CYS A 93 -4.18 -10.46 -18.64
CA CYS A 93 -2.83 -10.27 -19.15
C CYS A 93 -1.84 -10.15 -17.98
N VAL A 94 -1.07 -11.21 -17.74
CA VAL A 94 -0.11 -11.34 -16.63
C VAL A 94 1.23 -11.87 -17.14
N ARG A 95 2.31 -11.68 -16.37
CA ARG A 95 3.66 -12.09 -16.80
C ARG A 95 3.78 -13.59 -17.10
N ASN A 96 3.32 -14.44 -16.19
CA ASN A 96 3.39 -15.90 -16.33
C ASN A 96 2.35 -16.59 -15.43
N ILE A 97 1.32 -17.17 -16.03
CA ILE A 97 0.24 -17.86 -15.32
C ILE A 97 0.73 -19.06 -14.47
N ASN A 98 1.86 -19.67 -14.83
CA ASN A 98 2.39 -20.82 -14.11
C ASN A 98 2.88 -20.48 -12.68
N GLN A 99 3.03 -19.19 -12.35
CA GLN A 99 3.38 -18.75 -11.01
C GLN A 99 2.19 -18.75 -10.03
N GLN A 100 0.98 -19.08 -10.49
CA GLN A 100 -0.25 -19.05 -9.71
C GLN A 100 -0.15 -19.83 -8.38
N ALA A 101 0.53 -20.97 -8.35
CA ALA A 101 0.58 -21.81 -7.15
C ALA A 101 1.42 -21.17 -6.05
N PHE A 102 2.43 -20.38 -6.43
CA PHE A 102 3.22 -19.60 -5.48
C PHE A 102 2.42 -18.38 -5.02
N GLY A 103 1.78 -17.66 -5.94
CA GLY A 103 0.93 -16.52 -5.59
C GLY A 103 -0.23 -16.90 -4.68
N ARG A 104 -0.85 -18.07 -4.86
CA ARG A 104 -1.90 -18.56 -3.96
C ARG A 104 -1.40 -18.71 -2.53
N ARG A 105 -0.19 -19.26 -2.33
CA ARG A 105 0.40 -19.35 -0.99
C ARG A 105 0.66 -17.98 -0.36
N GLU A 106 1.12 -17.00 -1.14
CA GLU A 106 1.30 -15.62 -0.65
C GLU A 106 -0.04 -14.99 -0.23
N ILE A 107 -1.11 -15.23 -0.99
CA ILE A 107 -2.47 -14.79 -0.64
C ILE A 107 -2.94 -15.47 0.66
N ASP A 108 -2.74 -16.78 0.80
CA ASP A 108 -3.14 -17.53 2.00
C ASP A 108 -2.42 -17.01 3.27
N ILE A 109 -1.17 -16.57 3.15
CA ILE A 109 -0.41 -15.92 4.23
C ILE A 109 -1.02 -14.55 4.53
N ALA A 110 -1.32 -13.74 3.50
CA ALA A 110 -1.92 -12.43 3.68
C ALA A 110 -3.31 -12.50 4.34
N GLU A 111 -4.12 -13.52 4.04
CA GLU A 111 -5.42 -13.70 4.70
C GLU A 111 -5.30 -13.85 6.23
N GLN A 112 -4.26 -14.55 6.71
CA GLN A 112 -4.01 -14.74 8.14
C GLN A 112 -3.62 -13.43 8.84
N GLU A 113 -2.90 -12.54 8.14
CA GLU A 113 -2.46 -11.24 8.65
C GLU A 113 -3.48 -10.11 8.43
N MET A 114 -4.63 -10.38 7.81
CA MET A 114 -5.68 -9.40 7.52
C MET A 114 -7.01 -9.71 8.24
N PRO A 115 -7.04 -9.79 9.58
CA PRO A 115 -8.22 -10.22 10.33
C PRO A 115 -9.43 -9.29 10.15
N GLY A 116 -9.21 -7.99 9.92
CA GLY A 116 -10.29 -7.01 9.75
C GLY A 116 -11.15 -7.28 8.52
N ILE A 117 -10.51 -7.49 7.35
CA ILE A 117 -11.23 -7.77 6.11
C ILE A 117 -11.79 -9.21 6.09
N MET A 118 -11.10 -10.17 6.72
CA MET A 118 -11.65 -11.52 6.91
C MET A 118 -12.91 -11.53 7.77
N ALA A 119 -12.92 -10.76 8.86
CA ALA A 119 -14.11 -10.59 9.70
C ALA A 119 -15.25 -9.87 8.94
N LEU A 120 -14.95 -8.91 8.07
CA LEU A 120 -15.94 -8.30 7.18
C LEU A 120 -16.52 -9.33 6.20
N ARG A 121 -15.65 -10.08 5.51
CA ARG A 121 -16.03 -11.14 4.56
C ARG A 121 -16.98 -12.13 5.22
N LYS A 122 -16.62 -12.65 6.40
CA LYS A 122 -17.45 -13.60 7.16
C LYS A 122 -18.81 -13.01 7.56
N ARG A 123 -18.87 -11.75 7.99
CA ARG A 123 -20.11 -11.12 8.45
C ARG A 123 -21.09 -10.78 7.33
N ALA A 124 -20.58 -10.36 6.17
CA ALA A 124 -21.41 -9.84 5.07
C ALA A 124 -21.54 -10.80 3.87
N CYS A 125 -20.97 -12.01 3.96
CA CYS A 125 -20.97 -12.97 2.84
C CYS A 125 -22.37 -13.34 2.38
N ASP A 126 -23.30 -13.55 3.31
CA ASP A 126 -24.64 -14.05 3.02
C ASP A 126 -25.53 -12.95 2.40
N ASP A 127 -25.35 -11.70 2.83
CA ASP A 127 -26.14 -10.55 2.38
C ASP A 127 -25.82 -10.14 0.94
N LYS A 128 -24.64 -10.53 0.42
CA LYS A 128 -24.11 -10.12 -0.89
C LYS A 128 -24.34 -8.62 -1.19
N PRO A 129 -23.84 -7.71 -0.33
CA PRO A 129 -24.15 -6.28 -0.43
C PRO A 129 -23.65 -5.63 -1.73
N LEU A 130 -22.67 -6.25 -2.40
CA LEU A 130 -22.12 -5.78 -3.67
C LEU A 130 -22.72 -6.50 -4.87
N LYS A 131 -23.85 -7.20 -4.72
CA LYS A 131 -24.54 -7.84 -5.84
C LYS A 131 -24.81 -6.82 -6.96
N ASN A 132 -24.40 -7.16 -8.17
CA ASN A 132 -24.46 -6.31 -9.37
C ASN A 132 -23.51 -5.10 -9.38
N ALA A 133 -22.64 -4.94 -8.38
CA ALA A 133 -21.52 -4.02 -8.48
C ALA A 133 -20.56 -4.52 -9.55
N LYS A 134 -20.18 -3.64 -10.48
CA LYS A 134 -19.20 -3.87 -11.54
C LYS A 134 -18.08 -2.89 -11.30
N ILE A 135 -17.06 -3.36 -10.58
CA ILE A 135 -15.99 -2.52 -10.02
C ILE A 135 -14.77 -2.59 -10.94
N ILE A 136 -14.28 -1.44 -11.35
CA ILE A 136 -12.92 -1.33 -11.88
C ILE A 136 -12.01 -0.95 -10.74
N GLY A 137 -10.98 -1.75 -10.53
CA GLY A 137 -9.90 -1.45 -9.60
C GLY A 137 -8.65 -1.00 -10.33
N CYS A 138 -8.02 0.05 -9.82
CA CYS A 138 -6.71 0.52 -10.24
C CYS A 138 -5.89 0.81 -8.98
N THR A 139 -5.14 -0.20 -8.52
CA THR A 139 -4.34 -0.15 -7.29
C THR A 139 -3.06 -0.96 -7.47
N HIS A 140 -2.15 -0.92 -6.51
CA HIS A 140 -1.04 -1.87 -6.48
C HIS A 140 -1.57 -3.32 -6.49
N ILE A 141 -0.94 -4.23 -7.25
CA ILE A 141 -1.26 -5.66 -7.26
C ILE A 141 -0.26 -6.39 -6.36
N ASN A 142 -0.67 -6.67 -5.13
CA ASN A 142 0.08 -7.46 -4.15
C ASN A 142 -0.87 -8.43 -3.44
N ALA A 143 -0.32 -9.29 -2.57
CA ALA A 143 -1.10 -10.28 -1.84
C ALA A 143 -2.25 -9.64 -1.03
N GLN A 144 -2.05 -8.46 -0.44
CA GLN A 144 -3.07 -7.74 0.31
C GLN A 144 -4.22 -7.26 -0.59
N THR A 145 -3.92 -6.75 -1.78
CA THR A 145 -4.93 -6.38 -2.79
C THR A 145 -5.68 -7.61 -3.29
N ALA A 146 -5.02 -8.75 -3.47
CA ALA A 146 -5.71 -9.98 -3.86
C ALA A 146 -6.78 -10.40 -2.83
N VAL A 147 -6.47 -10.29 -1.53
CA VAL A 147 -7.43 -10.52 -0.45
C VAL A 147 -8.61 -9.55 -0.52
N LEU A 148 -8.37 -8.28 -0.89
CA LEU A 148 -9.43 -7.30 -1.15
C LEU A 148 -10.30 -7.71 -2.35
N ILE A 149 -9.70 -8.04 -3.49
CA ILE A 149 -10.39 -8.46 -4.72
C ILE A 149 -11.30 -9.66 -4.45
N GLU A 150 -10.76 -10.70 -3.81
CA GLU A 150 -11.52 -11.90 -3.45
C GLU A 150 -12.63 -11.60 -2.44
N THR A 151 -12.43 -10.63 -1.55
CA THR A 151 -13.48 -10.18 -0.64
C THR A 151 -14.60 -9.46 -1.40
N LEU A 152 -14.28 -8.55 -2.31
CA LEU A 152 -15.30 -7.85 -3.11
C LEU A 152 -16.14 -8.84 -3.92
N ALA A 153 -15.48 -9.83 -4.53
CA ALA A 153 -16.13 -10.91 -5.27
C ALA A 153 -17.01 -11.77 -4.36
N ALA A 154 -16.50 -12.18 -3.18
CA ALA A 154 -17.26 -12.92 -2.18
C ALA A 154 -18.50 -12.15 -1.71
N LEU A 155 -18.45 -10.82 -1.65
CA LEU A 155 -19.57 -9.95 -1.32
C LEU A 155 -20.53 -9.67 -2.51
N GLY A 156 -20.28 -10.28 -3.68
CA GLY A 156 -21.20 -10.28 -4.83
C GLY A 156 -20.80 -9.35 -5.99
N ALA A 157 -19.63 -8.70 -5.93
CA ALA A 157 -19.16 -7.85 -7.01
C ALA A 157 -18.60 -8.65 -8.19
N SER A 158 -18.74 -8.11 -9.39
CA SER A 158 -17.91 -8.45 -10.55
C SER A 158 -16.81 -7.41 -10.65
N VAL A 159 -15.55 -7.85 -10.81
CA VAL A 159 -14.37 -6.99 -10.72
C VAL A 159 -13.50 -7.15 -11.96
N ARG A 160 -12.80 -6.08 -12.34
CA ARG A 160 -11.71 -6.07 -13.33
C ARG A 160 -10.61 -5.15 -12.79
N TRP A 161 -9.34 -5.54 -12.93
CA TRP A 161 -8.26 -4.88 -12.20
C TRP A 161 -7.02 -4.60 -13.04
N ALA A 162 -6.47 -3.40 -12.88
CA ALA A 162 -5.18 -2.98 -13.41
C ALA A 162 -4.28 -2.46 -12.28
N ALA A 163 -2.97 -2.43 -12.52
CA ALA A 163 -2.03 -1.81 -11.59
C ALA A 163 -2.11 -0.28 -11.65
N CYS A 164 -1.92 0.42 -10.52
CA CYS A 164 -1.73 1.88 -10.49
C CYS A 164 -0.25 2.30 -10.63
N ASN A 165 0.68 1.34 -10.67
CA ASN A 165 2.11 1.62 -10.82
C ASN A 165 2.84 0.47 -11.54
N ILE A 166 3.62 0.84 -12.55
CA ILE A 166 4.34 -0.06 -13.46
C ILE A 166 5.32 -1.04 -12.81
N TYR A 167 5.76 -0.80 -11.57
CA TYR A 167 6.72 -1.67 -10.85
C TYR A 167 6.14 -2.37 -9.64
N SER A 168 4.91 -2.04 -9.26
CA SER A 168 4.33 -2.49 -7.99
C SER A 168 3.73 -3.89 -8.01
N THR A 169 3.47 -4.43 -9.20
CA THR A 169 2.84 -5.73 -9.35
C THR A 169 3.73 -6.87 -8.85
N GLN A 170 3.17 -7.71 -7.99
CA GLN A 170 3.67 -9.04 -7.67
C GLN A 170 3.13 -10.02 -8.73
N ASN A 171 4.01 -10.47 -9.63
CA ASN A 171 3.61 -11.24 -10.82
C ASN A 171 2.93 -12.57 -10.46
N GLU A 172 3.44 -13.24 -9.42
CA GLU A 172 2.90 -14.47 -8.87
C GLU A 172 1.47 -14.27 -8.34
N VAL A 173 1.20 -13.14 -7.69
CA VAL A 173 -0.14 -12.81 -7.16
C VAL A 173 -1.09 -12.49 -8.30
N ALA A 174 -0.64 -11.72 -9.30
CA ALA A 174 -1.43 -11.46 -10.51
C ALA A 174 -1.80 -12.77 -11.21
N ALA A 175 -0.87 -13.72 -11.30
CA ALA A 175 -1.13 -15.05 -11.85
C ALA A 175 -2.15 -15.84 -11.02
N ALA A 176 -2.07 -15.80 -9.69
CA ALA A 176 -3.04 -16.49 -8.82
C ALA A 176 -4.46 -15.95 -8.93
N LEU A 177 -4.61 -14.63 -9.13
CA LEU A 177 -5.90 -13.99 -9.37
C LEU A 177 -6.45 -14.32 -10.77
N ALA A 178 -5.61 -14.29 -11.79
CA ALA A 178 -5.98 -14.70 -13.15
C ALA A 178 -6.42 -16.17 -13.22
N GLU A 179 -5.73 -17.05 -12.50
CA GLU A 179 -6.10 -18.47 -12.36
C GLU A 179 -7.46 -18.63 -11.68
N ALA A 180 -7.77 -17.78 -10.71
CA ALA A 180 -9.08 -17.72 -10.04
C ALA A 180 -10.19 -17.04 -10.87
N ASN A 181 -9.99 -16.83 -12.17
CA ASN A 181 -10.92 -16.19 -13.10
C ASN A 181 -11.20 -14.70 -12.83
N PHE A 182 -10.29 -13.99 -12.18
CA PHE A 182 -10.36 -12.53 -12.14
C PHE A 182 -9.70 -11.92 -13.38
N PRO A 183 -10.37 -10.97 -14.07
CA PRO A 183 -9.75 -10.24 -15.17
C PRO A 183 -8.69 -9.25 -14.66
N ILE A 184 -7.44 -9.72 -14.61
CA ILE A 184 -6.27 -8.95 -14.17
C ILE A 184 -5.41 -8.60 -15.37
N PHE A 185 -5.15 -7.30 -15.54
CA PHE A 185 -4.26 -6.76 -16.58
C PHE A 185 -3.14 -6.02 -15.87
N ALA A 186 -2.13 -6.77 -15.45
CA ALA A 186 -1.02 -6.22 -14.68
C ALA A 186 0.21 -7.12 -14.71
N TRP A 187 1.40 -6.52 -14.82
CA TRP A 187 2.67 -7.18 -14.57
C TRP A 187 3.73 -6.19 -14.08
N ARG A 188 4.80 -6.71 -13.51
CA ARG A 188 5.93 -5.88 -13.09
C ARG A 188 6.78 -5.49 -14.29
N GLY A 189 7.13 -4.20 -14.39
CA GLY A 189 7.93 -3.66 -15.49
C GLY A 189 7.09 -3.32 -16.72
N GLU A 190 5.88 -2.81 -16.52
CA GLU A 190 5.07 -2.25 -17.61
C GLU A 190 5.75 -1.03 -18.24
N THR A 191 5.57 -0.87 -19.56
CA THR A 191 5.83 0.42 -20.21
C THR A 191 4.67 1.38 -19.93
N GLU A 192 4.85 2.69 -20.15
CA GLU A 192 3.75 3.65 -20.00
C GLU A 192 2.57 3.35 -20.93
N GLU A 193 2.84 2.85 -22.14
CA GLU A 193 1.80 2.44 -23.08
C GLU A 193 1.01 1.24 -22.56
N ASP A 194 1.71 0.26 -21.97
CA ASP A 194 1.11 -0.92 -21.38
C ASP A 194 0.25 -0.58 -20.17
N PHE A 195 0.71 0.35 -19.34
CA PHE A 195 -0.04 0.84 -18.18
C PHE A 195 -1.42 1.38 -18.57
N TRP A 196 -1.47 2.30 -19.54
CA TRP A 196 -2.74 2.85 -20.01
C TRP A 196 -3.58 1.81 -20.74
N TRP A 197 -2.94 0.88 -21.47
CA TRP A 197 -3.63 -0.23 -22.12
C TRP A 197 -4.30 -1.17 -21.11
N SER A 198 -3.65 -1.47 -19.99
CA SER A 198 -4.18 -2.31 -18.91
C SER A 198 -5.42 -1.72 -18.28
N ILE A 199 -5.40 -0.42 -17.95
CA ILE A 199 -6.58 0.30 -17.44
C ILE A 199 -7.69 0.30 -18.49
N ASP A 200 -7.35 0.56 -19.75
CA ASP A 200 -8.32 0.57 -20.85
C ASP A 200 -9.02 -0.78 -21.04
N LYS A 201 -8.29 -1.89 -20.92
CA LYS A 201 -8.83 -3.25 -20.99
C LYS A 201 -9.74 -3.61 -19.81
N CYS A 202 -9.52 -3.00 -18.65
CA CYS A 202 -10.43 -3.12 -17.52
C CYS A 202 -11.73 -2.34 -17.76
N VAL A 203 -11.66 -1.17 -18.39
CA VAL A 203 -12.82 -0.31 -18.68
C VAL A 203 -13.66 -0.81 -19.84
N ASN A 204 -13.01 -1.14 -20.96
CA ASN A 204 -13.65 -1.42 -22.24
C ASN A 204 -13.72 -2.93 -22.50
N ALA A 205 -14.53 -3.63 -21.71
CA ALA A 205 -14.75 -5.07 -21.84
C ALA A 205 -16.08 -5.37 -22.55
N GLU A 206 -16.10 -6.42 -23.36
CA GLU A 206 -17.30 -6.83 -24.09
C GLU A 206 -18.42 -7.23 -23.12
N ASN A 207 -19.64 -6.71 -23.34
CA ASN A 207 -20.82 -6.98 -22.52
C ASN A 207 -20.66 -6.64 -21.02
N TRP A 208 -19.65 -5.85 -20.66
CA TRP A 208 -19.39 -5.46 -19.28
C TRP A 208 -19.20 -3.95 -19.19
N GLN A 209 -20.01 -3.30 -18.35
CA GLN A 209 -19.93 -1.86 -18.11
C GLN A 209 -19.74 -1.62 -16.62
N PRO A 210 -18.70 -0.88 -16.21
CA PRO A 210 -18.47 -0.54 -14.82
C PRO A 210 -19.58 0.35 -14.28
N ASN A 211 -19.86 0.19 -12.99
CA ASN A 211 -20.72 1.11 -12.24
C ASN A 211 -20.07 1.62 -10.96
N MET A 212 -18.87 1.19 -10.60
CA MET A 212 -18.06 1.75 -9.50
C MET A 212 -16.57 1.76 -9.88
N ILE A 213 -15.83 2.69 -9.28
CA ILE A 213 -14.38 2.81 -9.43
C ILE A 213 -13.74 2.70 -8.04
N LEU A 214 -12.71 1.88 -7.92
CA LEU A 214 -11.79 1.85 -6.77
C LEU A 214 -10.41 2.21 -7.30
N ASP A 215 -9.91 3.37 -6.89
CA ASP A 215 -8.75 4.02 -7.50
C ASP A 215 -7.69 4.37 -6.44
N ASP A 216 -6.45 4.35 -6.87
CA ASP A 216 -5.27 4.75 -6.09
C ASP A 216 -4.40 5.61 -7.02
N GLY A 217 -4.49 6.91 -6.84
CA GLY A 217 -3.77 7.93 -7.60
C GLY A 217 -4.64 8.71 -8.57
N GLY A 218 -5.83 8.21 -8.92
CA GLY A 218 -6.85 8.88 -9.72
C GLY A 218 -6.73 8.67 -11.24
N ASP A 219 -5.94 7.70 -11.69
CA ASP A 219 -5.67 7.47 -13.13
C ASP A 219 -6.79 6.73 -13.84
N ALA A 220 -7.43 5.75 -13.21
CA ALA A 220 -8.63 5.12 -13.77
C ALA A 220 -9.78 6.13 -13.87
N THR A 221 -9.98 6.93 -12.82
CA THR A 221 -10.94 8.04 -12.80
C THR A 221 -10.68 9.02 -13.93
N HIS A 222 -9.41 9.40 -14.14
CA HIS A 222 -9.02 10.34 -15.19
C HIS A 222 -9.23 9.79 -16.60
N LEU A 223 -8.83 8.54 -16.82
CA LEU A 223 -9.01 7.85 -18.11
C LEU A 223 -10.48 7.74 -18.45
N MET A 224 -11.33 7.30 -17.50
CA MET A 224 -12.76 7.19 -17.72
C MET A 224 -13.41 8.55 -17.99
N LEU A 225 -13.07 9.59 -17.22
CA LEU A 225 -13.60 10.93 -17.42
C LEU A 225 -13.24 11.50 -18.80
N LYS A 226 -12.01 11.27 -19.28
CA LYS A 226 -11.54 11.79 -20.58
C LYS A 226 -11.98 10.96 -21.77
N LYS A 227 -11.77 9.64 -21.73
CA LYS A 227 -11.96 8.73 -22.88
C LYS A 227 -13.38 8.17 -22.95
N TYR A 228 -14.05 8.01 -21.81
CA TYR A 228 -15.38 7.38 -21.71
C TYR A 228 -16.40 8.24 -20.96
N PRO A 229 -16.62 9.51 -21.35
CA PRO A 229 -17.46 10.45 -20.59
C PRO A 229 -18.93 10.00 -20.48
N ALA A 230 -19.45 9.26 -21.47
CA ALA A 230 -20.81 8.71 -21.42
C ALA A 230 -20.93 7.60 -20.34
N MET A 231 -19.93 6.72 -20.27
CA MET A 231 -19.86 5.65 -19.27
C MET A 231 -19.60 6.21 -17.88
N PHE A 232 -18.74 7.24 -17.77
CA PHE A 232 -18.42 7.88 -16.50
C PHE A 232 -19.67 8.43 -15.80
N LYS A 233 -20.66 8.95 -16.54
CA LYS A 233 -21.94 9.42 -15.97
C LYS A 233 -22.79 8.31 -15.35
N LEU A 234 -22.55 7.05 -15.70
CA LEU A 234 -23.25 5.88 -15.16
C LEU A 234 -22.58 5.31 -13.90
N ILE A 235 -21.38 5.82 -13.55
CA ILE A 235 -20.69 5.43 -12.33
C ILE A 235 -21.46 5.92 -11.12
N LYS A 236 -21.76 5.00 -10.21
CA LYS A 236 -22.49 5.24 -8.96
C LYS A 236 -21.60 5.82 -7.87
N GLY A 237 -20.29 5.56 -7.92
CA GLY A 237 -19.35 6.07 -6.94
C GLY A 237 -17.90 5.75 -7.26
N ILE A 238 -17.02 6.63 -6.78
CA ILE A 238 -15.56 6.47 -6.78
C ILE A 238 -15.11 6.30 -5.32
N VAL A 239 -14.18 5.37 -5.08
CA VAL A 239 -13.50 5.20 -3.80
C VAL A 239 -12.01 5.43 -4.05
N GLU A 240 -11.42 6.44 -3.42
CA GLU A 240 -10.04 6.86 -3.69
C GLU A 240 -9.14 6.71 -2.46
N GLU A 241 -8.04 5.97 -2.65
CA GLU A 241 -7.08 5.55 -1.64
C GLU A 241 -6.07 6.63 -1.24
N SER A 242 -5.64 7.45 -2.20
CA SER A 242 -4.39 8.19 -2.11
C SER A 242 -4.58 9.69 -1.87
N VAL A 243 -3.58 10.34 -1.26
CA VAL A 243 -3.56 11.80 -1.08
C VAL A 243 -3.67 12.54 -2.42
N THR A 244 -2.92 12.07 -3.42
CA THR A 244 -2.83 12.68 -4.75
C THR A 244 -4.14 12.54 -5.52
N GLY A 245 -4.75 11.35 -5.52
CA GLY A 245 -6.03 11.11 -6.15
C GLY A 245 -7.16 11.90 -5.48
N VAL A 246 -7.19 11.97 -4.14
CA VAL A 246 -8.14 12.81 -3.39
C VAL A 246 -8.00 14.28 -3.78
N HIS A 247 -6.77 14.79 -3.90
CA HIS A 247 -6.53 16.16 -4.32
C HIS A 247 -7.06 16.42 -5.74
N ARG A 248 -6.87 15.48 -6.69
CA ARG A 248 -7.45 15.55 -8.05
C ARG A 248 -8.98 15.58 -8.01
N LEU A 249 -9.61 14.76 -7.16
CA LEU A 249 -11.07 14.76 -6.97
C LEU A 249 -11.58 16.12 -6.45
N TYR A 250 -10.89 16.73 -5.48
CA TYR A 250 -11.25 18.06 -5.00
C TYR A 250 -11.10 19.14 -6.08
N GLN A 251 -10.07 19.06 -6.92
CA GLN A 251 -9.92 19.97 -8.07
C GLN A 251 -11.08 19.81 -9.05
N LEU A 252 -11.48 18.58 -9.37
CA LEU A 252 -12.62 18.31 -10.24
C LEU A 252 -13.94 18.80 -9.63
N SER A 253 -14.13 18.61 -8.33
CA SER A 253 -15.30 19.08 -7.59
C SER A 253 -15.40 20.61 -7.60
N LYS A 254 -14.31 21.31 -7.23
CA LYS A 254 -14.25 22.78 -7.26
C LYS A 254 -14.47 23.36 -8.66
N ALA A 255 -14.04 22.64 -9.69
CA ALA A 255 -14.25 23.03 -11.08
C ALA A 255 -15.64 22.65 -11.64
N GLY A 256 -16.51 22.00 -10.87
CA GLY A 256 -17.82 21.53 -11.33
C GLY A 256 -17.76 20.40 -12.37
N LYS A 257 -16.62 19.69 -12.46
CA LYS A 257 -16.37 18.61 -13.43
C LYS A 257 -16.57 17.20 -12.87
N LEU A 258 -16.64 17.06 -11.55
CA LEU A 258 -16.91 15.77 -10.90
C LEU A 258 -18.42 15.48 -10.91
N THR A 259 -18.87 14.68 -11.87
CA THR A 259 -20.30 14.39 -12.10
C THR A 259 -20.83 13.20 -11.29
N VAL A 260 -19.97 12.50 -10.55
CA VAL A 260 -20.31 11.31 -9.76
C VAL A 260 -19.77 11.46 -8.34
N PRO A 261 -20.44 10.89 -7.32
CA PRO A 261 -19.97 11.02 -5.95
C PRO A 261 -18.64 10.26 -5.76
N ALA A 262 -17.78 10.79 -4.90
CA ALA A 262 -16.51 10.17 -4.55
C ALA A 262 -16.35 10.10 -3.04
N MET A 263 -15.78 8.99 -2.56
CA MET A 263 -15.46 8.75 -1.17
C MET A 263 -13.94 8.78 -0.99
N ASN A 264 -13.49 9.71 -0.15
CA ASN A 264 -12.11 9.82 0.28
C ASN A 264 -11.85 8.79 1.39
N VAL A 265 -11.16 7.69 1.08
CA VAL A 265 -10.77 6.74 2.12
C VAL A 265 -9.42 7.10 2.74
N ASN A 266 -8.58 7.87 2.04
CA ASN A 266 -7.29 8.33 2.54
C ASN A 266 -7.37 8.99 3.91
N ASP A 267 -8.37 9.86 4.10
CA ASP A 267 -8.54 10.66 5.32
C ASP A 267 -9.32 9.94 6.43
N SER A 268 -9.64 8.66 6.23
CA SER A 268 -10.10 7.82 7.34
C SER A 268 -8.99 7.72 8.38
N VAL A 269 -9.32 7.93 9.65
CA VAL A 269 -8.34 7.96 10.75
C VAL A 269 -7.46 6.71 10.77
N THR A 270 -8.07 5.54 10.53
CA THR A 270 -7.37 4.25 10.48
C THR A 270 -6.50 4.09 9.25
N LYS A 271 -6.75 4.84 8.16
CA LYS A 271 -5.90 4.84 6.97
C LYS A 271 -4.72 5.78 7.18
N THR A 272 -4.96 7.08 7.37
CA THR A 272 -3.88 8.07 7.43
C THR A 272 -2.86 7.80 8.54
N LYS A 273 -3.34 7.42 9.74
CA LYS A 273 -2.46 7.25 10.91
C LYS A 273 -1.68 5.95 10.91
N PHE A 274 -2.17 4.93 10.22
CA PHE A 274 -1.51 3.62 10.20
C PHE A 274 -0.79 3.39 8.89
N ASP A 275 -1.50 3.48 7.78
CA ASP A 275 -0.95 3.14 6.48
C ASP A 275 0.16 4.12 6.09
N ASN A 276 -0.17 5.41 5.98
CA ASN A 276 0.79 6.41 5.51
C ASN A 276 2.01 6.56 6.45
N LEU A 277 1.86 6.24 7.75
CA LEU A 277 2.92 6.40 8.74
C LEU A 277 3.69 5.11 9.04
N TYR A 278 3.00 4.06 9.49
CA TYR A 278 3.64 2.84 9.96
C TYR A 278 4.05 1.94 8.79
N SER A 279 3.26 1.85 7.71
CA SER A 279 3.67 1.09 6.52
C SER A 279 4.93 1.70 5.93
N CYS A 280 4.95 3.02 5.73
CA CYS A 280 6.13 3.73 5.19
C CYS A 280 7.37 3.59 6.08
N ARG A 281 7.20 3.56 7.41
CA ARG A 281 8.32 3.38 8.36
C ARG A 281 9.05 2.06 8.15
N GLU A 282 8.33 1.00 7.78
CA GLU A 282 8.89 -0.33 7.58
C GLU A 282 9.32 -0.54 6.12
N SER A 283 8.45 -0.19 5.17
CA SER A 283 8.66 -0.44 3.74
C SER A 283 9.80 0.38 3.14
N ILE A 284 10.06 1.61 3.60
CA ILE A 284 11.16 2.42 3.07
C ILE A 284 12.52 1.80 3.40
N ILE A 285 12.66 1.28 4.62
CA ILE A 285 13.89 0.65 5.08
C ILE A 285 14.12 -0.66 4.34
N ASP A 286 13.07 -1.47 4.18
CA ASP A 286 13.11 -2.71 3.41
C ASP A 286 13.48 -2.44 1.94
N SER A 287 12.85 -1.45 1.30
CA SER A 287 13.11 -1.08 -0.09
C SER A 287 14.55 -0.62 -0.31
N LEU A 288 15.08 0.25 0.57
CA LEU A 288 16.47 0.69 0.51
C LEU A 288 17.45 -0.46 0.72
N LYS A 289 17.14 -1.38 1.63
CA LYS A 289 17.97 -2.57 1.85
C LYS A 289 17.99 -3.48 0.63
N ARG A 290 16.83 -3.86 0.09
CA ARG A 290 16.75 -4.74 -1.09
C ARG A 290 17.40 -4.15 -2.34
N SER A 291 17.40 -2.82 -2.47
CA SER A 291 17.93 -2.15 -3.67
C SER A 291 19.41 -1.82 -3.61
N THR A 292 19.97 -1.62 -2.41
CA THR A 292 21.33 -1.07 -2.27
C THR A 292 22.22 -1.77 -1.26
N ASP A 293 21.67 -2.68 -0.43
CA ASP A 293 22.35 -3.32 0.71
C ASP A 293 23.02 -2.34 1.71
N ILE A 294 22.66 -1.05 1.64
CA ILE A 294 23.38 0.02 2.33
C ILE A 294 23.31 -0.10 3.86
N MET A 295 24.41 0.25 4.54
CA MET A 295 24.40 0.49 5.99
C MET A 295 23.85 1.90 6.29
N PHE A 296 22.78 1.98 7.09
CA PHE A 296 22.15 3.24 7.48
C PHE A 296 22.93 4.04 8.53
N GLY A 297 23.62 3.36 9.45
CA GLY A 297 24.35 4.02 10.54
C GLY A 297 25.38 5.03 10.02
N GLY A 298 25.30 6.27 10.53
CA GLY A 298 26.21 7.36 10.19
C GLY A 298 25.94 8.06 8.86
N LYS A 299 24.82 7.77 8.17
CA LYS A 299 24.40 8.47 6.95
C LYS A 299 23.60 9.73 7.29
N GLN A 300 23.75 10.77 6.47
CA GLN A 300 22.81 11.89 6.42
C GLN A 300 21.70 11.53 5.42
N VAL A 301 20.44 11.70 5.81
CA VAL A 301 19.23 11.37 5.05
C VAL A 301 18.31 12.57 5.02
#